data_AF-A0A8J2XT74-F1
#
_entry.id   AF-A0A8J2XT74-F1
#
_cell.length_a   1.000
_cell.length_b   1.000
_cell.length_c   1.000
_cell.angle_alpha   90.00
_cell.angle_beta   90.00
_cell.angle_gamma   90.00
#
_symmetry.space_group_name_H-M   'P 1'
#
loop_
_entity.id
_entity.type
_entity.pdbx_description
1 polymer ?
#
loop_
_entity_poly.entity_id
_entity_poly.type
_entity_poly.pdbx_seq_one_letter_code
_entity_poly.pdbx_strand_id
1 'polypeptide(L)'
;MLLVSCHTAPAKRYGFLTMLGQDTISVETIIRQGNTLETDEVDRFPLVRIRHTVVKLNDDGSIRHLEMEIHTPSEPSAERDRTVVADVAHNNVHLSKTDSTGTVNRDFPTGGSMVVAHVPQMYSLYELYFAAALKQSAASKLAAGSAVPLRQFYIDREFDRFPLGHATVTAVGKGKVEIAHDWLSGTGEAVMDSGDDMLSYSGGRTTYKVEVKRLATAPDVKAIAAGFEAKETATGGVRSLSVRDTVRTQMGNATLTIDYGRPLMRGRILLGDVIPYDRVWRTGANAATQFTTTTPIKLGGVQVPAGTYTLFTAPHTSGVDLIVNKQSGEWGTEYNGSLNLGTTRMTSEVATTAVEEFTISVIPGDPRHGKLVFEWGSFRWIAPIEVQ
;
A
#
# COMPACT_ATOMS: atom_id res chain seq x y z
N MET A 1 49.27 10.51 -29.39
CA MET A 1 47.82 10.75 -29.38
C MET A 1 47.15 9.44 -28.98
N LEU A 2 46.92 9.22 -27.67
CA LEU A 2 46.19 8.03 -27.21
C LEU A 2 44.69 8.32 -27.39
N LEU A 3 44.06 7.60 -28.31
CA LEU A 3 42.60 7.54 -28.43
C LEU A 3 42.07 6.80 -27.20
N VAL A 4 41.58 7.56 -26.21
CA VAL A 4 40.76 7.00 -25.13
C VAL A 4 39.42 6.65 -25.76
N SER A 5 39.20 5.37 -26.08
CA SER A 5 37.88 4.92 -26.50
C SER A 5 36.96 4.96 -25.27
N CYS A 6 35.94 5.83 -25.31
CA CYS A 6 34.82 5.80 -24.37
C CYS A 6 34.10 4.44 -24.52
N HIS A 7 34.51 3.45 -23.74
CA HIS A 7 33.72 2.24 -23.55
C HIS A 7 32.54 2.64 -22.66
N THR A 8 31.37 2.86 -23.27
CA THR A 8 30.11 2.93 -22.53
C THR A 8 29.88 1.56 -21.89
N ALA A 9 29.69 1.54 -20.56
CA ALA A 9 29.38 0.31 -19.85
C ALA A 9 28.15 -0.36 -20.49
N PRO A 10 28.12 -1.70 -20.60
CA PRO A 10 27.00 -2.40 -21.19
C PRO A 10 25.72 -2.11 -20.42
N ALA A 11 24.60 -1.96 -21.14
CA ALA A 11 23.30 -1.75 -20.50
C ALA A 11 22.93 -2.98 -19.67
N LYS A 12 22.53 -2.77 -18.41
CA LYS A 12 21.93 -3.81 -17.58
C LYS A 12 20.43 -3.88 -17.91
N ARG A 13 19.89 -5.08 -18.09
CA ARG A 13 18.45 -5.31 -18.30
C ARG A 13 17.93 -6.32 -17.28
N TYR A 14 16.89 -5.94 -16.55
CA TYR A 14 16.29 -6.74 -15.47
C TYR A 14 14.81 -6.37 -15.30
N GLY A 15 14.14 -6.94 -14.32
CA GLY A 15 12.76 -6.59 -13.99
C GLY A 15 12.46 -6.61 -12.50
N PHE A 16 11.29 -6.13 -12.13
CA PHE A 16 10.69 -6.37 -10.82
C PHE A 16 9.34 -7.04 -10.98
N LEU A 17 9.06 -8.00 -10.10
CA LEU A 17 7.76 -8.63 -9.94
C LEU A 17 7.23 -8.30 -8.56
N THR A 18 6.10 -7.61 -8.51
CA THR A 18 5.40 -7.24 -7.28
C THR A 18 4.17 -8.12 -7.11
N MET A 19 4.09 -8.79 -5.96
CA MET A 19 2.98 -9.66 -5.60
C MET A 19 2.26 -9.19 -4.34
N LEU A 20 0.94 -9.36 -4.31
CA LEU A 20 0.13 -9.29 -3.10
C LEU A 20 -0.36 -10.71 -2.79
N GLY A 21 0.34 -11.42 -1.92
CA GLY A 21 0.14 -12.86 -1.77
C GLY A 21 0.53 -13.59 -3.05
N GLN A 22 -0.40 -14.34 -3.63
CA GLN A 22 -0.19 -15.06 -4.90
C GLN A 22 -0.52 -14.25 -6.15
N ASP A 23 -1.01 -13.02 -5.99
CA ASP A 23 -1.46 -12.19 -7.09
C ASP A 23 -0.34 -11.26 -7.58
N THR A 24 0.03 -11.36 -8.85
CA THR A 24 0.85 -10.32 -9.51
C THR A 24 0.07 -9.02 -9.58
N ILE A 25 0.61 -7.93 -9.03
CA ILE A 25 -0.05 -6.61 -9.01
C ILE A 25 0.73 -5.51 -9.72
N SER A 26 2.05 -5.65 -9.86
CA SER A 26 2.87 -4.78 -10.71
C SER A 26 4.04 -5.57 -11.29
N VAL A 27 4.44 -5.21 -12.50
CA VAL A 27 5.57 -5.79 -13.22
C VAL A 27 6.32 -4.68 -13.93
N GLU A 28 7.65 -4.68 -13.76
CA GLU A 28 8.55 -3.70 -14.38
C GLU A 28 9.60 -4.40 -15.25
N THR A 29 9.91 -3.81 -16.40
CA THR A 29 11.16 -4.03 -17.14
C THR A 29 12.01 -2.80 -17.00
N ILE A 30 13.29 -2.99 -16.70
CA ILE A 30 14.24 -1.91 -16.47
C ILE A 30 15.46 -2.09 -17.39
N ILE A 31 15.86 -1.00 -18.04
CA ILE A 31 17.12 -0.88 -18.77
C ILE A 31 17.93 0.23 -18.11
N ARG A 32 19.11 -0.11 -17.58
CA ARG A 32 20.04 0.82 -16.96
C ARG A 32 21.27 0.98 -17.84
N GLN A 33 21.55 2.20 -18.29
CA GLN A 33 22.76 2.54 -19.03
C GLN A 33 23.39 3.81 -18.46
N GLY A 34 24.49 3.64 -17.73
CA GLY A 34 25.17 4.76 -17.05
C GLY A 34 24.24 5.49 -16.08
N ASN A 35 24.00 6.77 -16.33
CA ASN A 35 23.12 7.63 -15.53
C ASN A 35 21.67 7.67 -16.05
N THR A 36 21.31 6.84 -17.02
CA THR A 36 19.95 6.75 -17.55
C THR A 36 19.29 5.44 -17.11
N LEU A 37 18.03 5.53 -16.68
CA LEU A 37 17.12 4.42 -16.43
C LEU A 37 15.94 4.58 -17.39
N GLU A 38 15.56 3.51 -18.07
CA GLU A 38 14.33 3.44 -18.86
C GLU A 38 13.50 2.26 -18.35
N THR A 39 12.22 2.48 -18.10
CA THR A 39 11.35 1.47 -17.52
C THR A 39 10.01 1.39 -18.22
N ASP A 40 9.57 0.18 -18.51
CA ASP A 40 8.17 -0.13 -18.81
C ASP A 40 7.55 -0.78 -17.58
N GLU A 41 6.40 -0.29 -17.14
CA GLU A 41 5.65 -0.82 -16.00
C GLU A 41 4.20 -1.09 -16.39
N VAL A 42 3.62 -2.13 -15.80
CA VAL A 42 2.18 -2.18 -15.60
C VAL A 42 1.84 -2.52 -14.15
N ASP A 43 0.96 -1.71 -13.55
CA ASP A 43 0.32 -1.98 -12.25
C ASP A 43 -1.20 -2.17 -12.41
N ARG A 44 -1.84 -2.77 -11.41
CA ARG A 44 -3.31 -2.88 -11.31
C ARG A 44 -3.82 -2.45 -9.93
N PHE A 45 -3.30 -1.33 -9.43
CA PHE A 45 -3.58 -0.84 -8.07
C PHE A 45 -3.79 0.68 -7.96
N PRO A 46 -5.01 1.20 -7.74
CA PRO A 46 -6.27 0.47 -7.87
C PRO A 46 -6.53 0.10 -9.33
N LEU A 47 -6.29 1.01 -10.28
CA LEU A 47 -6.57 0.81 -11.70
C LEU A 47 -5.40 0.17 -12.43
N VAL A 48 -5.66 -0.43 -13.60
CA VAL A 48 -4.60 -0.76 -14.55
C VAL A 48 -3.96 0.53 -15.02
N ARG A 49 -2.65 0.63 -14.83
CA ARG A 49 -1.84 1.73 -15.34
C ARG A 49 -0.64 1.16 -16.06
N ILE A 50 -0.42 1.65 -17.26
CA ILE A 50 0.72 1.29 -18.10
C ILE A 50 1.60 2.53 -18.15
N ARG A 51 2.88 2.37 -17.80
CA ARG A 51 3.81 3.48 -17.73
C ARG A 51 5.05 3.21 -18.55
N HIS A 52 5.52 4.24 -19.22
CA HIS A 52 6.86 4.30 -19.78
C HIS A 52 7.59 5.45 -19.11
N THR A 53 8.74 5.19 -18.50
CA THR A 53 9.48 6.22 -17.73
C THR A 53 10.93 6.26 -18.12
N VAL A 54 11.44 7.47 -18.37
CA VAL A 54 12.86 7.75 -18.57
C VAL A 54 13.35 8.62 -17.43
N VAL A 55 14.37 8.15 -16.71
CA VAL A 55 15.00 8.86 -15.59
C VAL A 55 16.45 9.13 -15.90
N LYS A 56 16.88 10.38 -15.75
CA LYS A 56 18.29 10.81 -15.84
C LYS A 56 18.77 11.20 -14.44
N LEU A 57 19.89 10.61 -14.03
CA LEU A 57 20.50 10.85 -12.72
C LEU A 57 21.68 11.81 -12.79
N ASN A 58 21.96 12.45 -11.66
CA ASN A 58 23.26 13.04 -11.35
C ASN A 58 24.27 11.94 -10.97
N ASP A 59 25.55 12.29 -10.89
CA ASP A 59 26.63 11.33 -10.55
C ASP A 59 26.51 10.77 -9.12
N ASP A 60 25.89 11.52 -8.22
CA ASP A 60 25.57 11.07 -6.86
C ASP A 60 24.40 10.07 -6.82
N GLY A 61 23.71 9.84 -7.94
CA GLY A 61 22.56 8.94 -8.06
C GLY A 61 21.21 9.61 -7.78
N SER A 62 21.17 10.90 -7.44
CA SER A 62 19.91 11.64 -7.33
C SER A 62 19.26 11.85 -8.70
N ILE A 63 17.93 11.90 -8.76
CA ILE A 63 17.20 12.21 -9.99
C ILE A 63 17.50 13.66 -10.39
N ARG A 64 17.81 13.88 -11.67
CA ARG A 64 17.91 15.21 -12.29
C ARG A 64 16.70 15.52 -13.15
N HIS A 65 16.23 14.52 -13.89
CA HIS A 65 15.10 14.64 -14.78
C HIS A 65 14.36 13.30 -14.84
N LEU A 66 13.04 13.35 -14.84
CA LEU A 66 12.17 12.20 -15.03
C LEU A 66 11.04 12.59 -15.98
N GLU A 67 10.75 11.74 -16.95
CA GLU A 67 9.60 11.85 -17.83
C GLU A 67 8.85 10.53 -17.80
N MET A 68 7.55 10.59 -17.54
CA MET A 68 6.68 9.41 -17.40
C MET A 68 5.42 9.59 -18.25
N GLU A 69 5.26 8.74 -19.24
CA GLU A 69 4.00 8.56 -19.97
C GLU A 69 3.13 7.57 -19.19
N ILE A 70 1.85 7.89 -19.01
CA ILE A 70 0.90 7.07 -18.25
C ILE A 70 -0.37 6.88 -19.07
N HIS A 71 -0.74 5.62 -19.26
CA HIS A 71 -2.01 5.21 -19.85
C HIS A 71 -2.86 4.45 -18.84
N THR A 72 -4.08 4.91 -18.60
CA THR A 72 -5.04 4.30 -17.65
C THR A 72 -6.35 3.97 -18.37
N PRO A 73 -6.52 2.74 -18.91
CA PRO A 73 -7.61 2.42 -19.84
C PRO A 73 -9.01 2.77 -19.34
N SER A 74 -9.29 2.49 -18.07
CA SER A 74 -10.60 2.73 -17.43
C SER A 74 -10.92 4.19 -17.11
N GLU A 75 -9.98 5.12 -17.29
CA GLU A 75 -10.25 6.54 -17.04
C GLU A 75 -11.03 7.22 -18.17
N PRO A 76 -11.72 8.33 -17.86
CA PRO A 76 -12.33 9.20 -18.87
C PRO A 76 -11.33 9.53 -19.98
N SER A 77 -11.78 9.60 -21.22
CA SER A 77 -10.91 9.79 -22.39
C SER A 77 -10.01 11.02 -22.29
N ALA A 78 -10.46 12.07 -21.60
CA ALA A 78 -9.71 13.31 -21.44
C ALA A 78 -8.54 13.20 -20.43
N GLU A 79 -8.64 12.22 -19.53
CA GLU A 79 -7.62 11.97 -18.50
C GLU A 79 -6.76 10.76 -18.86
N ARG A 80 -7.29 9.77 -19.60
CA ARG A 80 -6.69 8.46 -19.89
C ARG A 80 -5.19 8.47 -20.15
N ASP A 81 -4.75 9.34 -21.05
CA ASP A 81 -3.36 9.49 -21.47
C ASP A 81 -2.77 10.78 -20.91
N ARG A 82 -1.60 10.69 -20.27
CA ARG A 82 -0.90 11.87 -19.76
C ARG A 82 0.62 11.66 -19.70
N THR A 83 1.33 12.77 -19.67
CA THR A 83 2.77 12.82 -19.43
C THR A 83 3.05 13.63 -18.17
N VAL A 84 3.86 13.09 -17.27
CA VAL A 84 4.37 13.79 -16.09
C VAL A 84 5.88 13.99 -16.25
N VAL A 85 6.34 15.23 -16.13
CA VAL A 85 7.77 15.58 -16.17
C VAL A 85 8.18 16.17 -14.85
N ALA A 86 9.33 15.72 -14.32
CA ALA A 86 9.96 16.26 -13.14
C ALA A 86 11.40 16.70 -13.43
N ASP A 87 11.65 18.00 -13.31
CA ASP A 87 12.99 18.56 -13.31
C ASP A 87 13.42 18.85 -11.88
N VAL A 88 14.48 18.16 -11.44
CA VAL A 88 14.97 18.21 -10.07
C VAL A 88 16.27 19.03 -10.03
N ALA A 89 16.15 20.23 -9.48
CA ALA A 89 17.28 21.09 -9.14
C ALA A 89 17.61 20.96 -7.65
N HIS A 90 18.76 21.51 -7.24
CA HIS A 90 19.23 21.44 -5.85
C HIS A 90 18.19 21.95 -4.83
N ASN A 91 17.51 23.06 -5.14
CA ASN A 91 16.59 23.74 -4.23
C ASN A 91 15.11 23.65 -4.61
N ASN A 92 14.79 23.05 -5.75
CA ASN A 92 13.43 23.04 -6.28
C ASN A 92 13.18 21.79 -7.13
N VAL A 93 11.98 21.25 -7.06
CA VAL A 93 11.45 20.30 -8.05
C VAL A 93 10.36 21.01 -8.84
N HIS A 94 10.54 21.09 -10.15
CA HIS A 94 9.51 21.54 -11.08
C HIS A 94 8.77 20.33 -11.63
N LEU A 95 7.47 20.26 -11.39
CA LEU A 95 6.59 19.23 -11.91
C LEU A 95 5.64 19.81 -12.95
N SER A 96 5.49 19.10 -14.06
CA SER A 96 4.44 19.36 -15.04
C SER A 96 3.66 18.08 -15.34
N LYS A 97 2.35 18.21 -15.54
CA LYS A 97 1.48 17.15 -16.05
C LYS A 97 0.72 17.68 -17.24
N THR A 98 0.82 16.99 -18.36
CA THR A 98 0.08 17.30 -19.59
C THR A 98 -0.85 16.16 -19.94
N ASP A 99 -2.12 16.46 -20.18
CA ASP A 99 -3.14 15.55 -20.70
C ASP A 99 -4.00 16.28 -21.75
N SER A 100 -5.12 15.69 -22.17
CA SER A 100 -5.98 16.31 -23.18
C SER A 100 -6.67 17.59 -22.69
N THR A 101 -6.66 17.87 -21.39
CA THR A 101 -7.27 19.07 -20.79
C THR A 101 -6.27 20.24 -20.71
N GLY A 102 -4.97 19.97 -20.90
CA GLY A 102 -3.90 20.95 -20.91
C GLY A 102 -2.73 20.57 -20.00
N THR A 103 -1.90 21.56 -19.68
CA THR A 103 -0.71 21.39 -18.83
C THR A 103 -0.91 22.09 -17.48
N VAL A 104 -0.67 21.36 -16.40
CA VAL A 104 -0.59 21.88 -15.03
C VAL A 104 0.87 21.88 -14.59
N ASN A 105 1.35 22.98 -14.03
CA ASN A 105 2.72 23.13 -13.53
C ASN A 105 2.73 23.44 -12.03
N ARG A 106 3.71 22.89 -11.31
CA ARG A 106 3.90 23.19 -9.88
C ARG A 106 5.36 23.09 -9.47
N ASP A 107 5.80 24.07 -8.70
CA ASP A 107 7.13 24.09 -8.08
C ASP A 107 7.05 23.68 -6.60
N PHE A 108 8.05 22.91 -6.18
CA PHE A 108 8.18 22.43 -4.81
C PHE A 108 9.58 22.74 -4.26
N PRO A 109 9.70 23.68 -3.31
CA PRO A 109 10.98 23.99 -2.70
C PRO A 109 11.47 22.80 -1.86
N THR A 110 12.70 22.37 -2.12
CA THR A 110 13.31 21.21 -1.44
C THR A 110 14.06 21.62 -0.17
N GLY A 111 14.47 22.88 -0.08
CA GLY A 111 15.34 23.39 0.98
C GLY A 111 16.73 22.71 0.98
N GLY A 112 17.20 22.24 -0.17
CA GLY A 112 18.45 21.49 -0.31
C GLY A 112 18.36 20.03 0.12
N SER A 113 17.17 19.55 0.50
CA SER A 113 16.95 18.14 0.86
C SER A 113 17.06 17.24 -0.37
N MET A 114 17.56 16.02 -0.17
CA MET A 114 17.46 14.99 -1.21
C MET A 114 15.98 14.67 -1.45
N VAL A 115 15.58 14.71 -2.73
CA VAL A 115 14.21 14.43 -3.15
C VAL A 115 14.11 13.14 -3.94
N VAL A 116 12.96 12.50 -3.81
CA VAL A 116 12.65 11.23 -4.46
C VAL A 116 11.25 11.28 -5.05
N ALA A 117 11.09 10.77 -6.25
CA ALA A 117 9.76 10.59 -6.83
C ALA A 117 9.01 9.47 -6.09
N HIS A 118 7.70 9.56 -6.00
CA HIS A 118 6.89 8.50 -5.40
C HIS A 118 5.70 8.17 -6.28
N VAL A 119 5.61 6.89 -6.60
CA VAL A 119 4.44 6.23 -7.17
C VAL A 119 4.27 4.91 -6.43
N PRO A 120 3.06 4.57 -5.97
CA PRO A 120 2.77 3.24 -5.45
C PRO A 120 3.11 2.16 -6.48
N GLN A 121 3.72 1.07 -6.03
CA GLN A 121 4.00 -0.13 -6.84
C GLN A 121 5.12 -0.04 -7.91
N MET A 122 5.80 1.10 -8.03
CA MET A 122 6.96 1.25 -8.91
C MET A 122 8.27 1.14 -8.12
N TYR A 123 8.91 -0.03 -8.12
CA TYR A 123 10.05 -0.33 -7.25
C TYR A 123 11.41 -0.04 -7.88
N SER A 124 11.46 0.18 -9.20
CA SER A 124 12.63 0.78 -9.84
C SER A 124 12.98 2.15 -9.23
N LEU A 125 11.98 2.95 -8.87
CA LEU A 125 12.18 4.20 -8.15
C LEU A 125 12.72 3.98 -6.74
N TYR A 126 12.17 3.00 -5.99
CA TYR A 126 12.64 2.65 -4.65
C TYR A 126 14.12 2.23 -4.66
N GLU A 127 14.53 1.42 -5.64
CA GLU A 127 15.94 1.03 -5.83
C GLU A 127 16.86 2.26 -5.96
N LEU A 128 16.48 3.25 -6.76
CA LEU A 128 17.26 4.49 -6.90
C LEU A 128 17.44 5.21 -5.57
N TYR A 129 16.40 5.23 -4.72
CA TYR A 129 16.42 5.95 -3.45
C TYR A 129 17.22 5.24 -2.38
N PHE A 130 17.15 3.92 -2.35
CA PHE A 130 18.03 3.12 -1.51
C PHE A 130 19.49 3.35 -1.90
N ALA A 131 19.83 3.27 -3.19
CA ALA A 131 21.18 3.49 -3.67
C ALA A 131 21.69 4.92 -3.35
N ALA A 132 20.88 5.95 -3.63
CA ALA A 132 21.25 7.34 -3.34
C ALA A 132 21.41 7.60 -1.82
N ALA A 133 20.52 7.08 -0.99
CA ALA A 133 20.62 7.21 0.47
C ALA A 133 21.83 6.47 1.05
N LEU A 134 22.14 5.27 0.55
CA LEU A 134 23.34 4.52 0.97
C LEU A 134 24.62 5.27 0.60
N LYS A 135 24.71 5.81 -0.62
CA LYS A 135 25.82 6.67 -1.04
C LYS A 135 25.96 7.91 -0.17
N GLN A 136 24.86 8.60 0.12
CA GLN A 136 24.87 9.77 0.99
C GLN A 136 25.31 9.42 2.41
N SER A 137 24.79 8.33 2.97
CA SER A 137 25.16 7.84 4.30
C SER A 137 26.67 7.56 4.39
N ALA A 138 27.24 6.91 3.37
CA ALA A 138 28.67 6.65 3.28
C ALA A 138 29.49 7.94 3.12
N ALA A 139 29.08 8.83 2.22
CA ALA A 139 29.75 10.11 1.97
C ALA A 139 29.77 11.02 3.22
N SER A 140 28.66 11.03 3.97
CA SER A 140 28.52 11.77 5.22
C SER A 140 29.07 11.04 6.45
N LYS A 141 29.60 9.81 6.29
CA LYS A 141 30.14 8.97 7.38
C LYS A 141 29.15 8.81 8.55
N LEU A 142 27.88 8.64 8.23
CA LEU A 142 26.85 8.46 9.25
C LEU A 142 27.11 7.17 10.04
N ALA A 143 26.76 7.18 11.33
CA ALA A 143 26.87 5.99 12.16
C ALA A 143 25.93 4.89 11.62
N ALA A 144 26.30 3.62 11.80
CA ALA A 144 25.45 2.50 11.41
C ALA A 144 24.05 2.62 12.05
N GLY A 145 23.00 2.39 11.27
CA GLY A 145 21.61 2.57 11.72
C GLY A 145 21.11 4.02 11.72
N SER A 146 21.90 4.99 11.27
CA SER A 146 21.42 6.37 11.09
C SER A 146 20.43 6.44 9.93
N ALA A 147 19.33 7.17 10.14
CA ALA A 147 18.36 7.47 9.10
C ALA A 147 18.86 8.60 8.19
N VAL A 148 18.72 8.43 6.88
CA VAL A 148 18.91 9.47 5.86
C VAL A 148 17.54 10.07 5.56
N PRO A 149 17.30 11.36 5.88
CA PRO A 149 16.04 12.01 5.59
C PRO A 149 15.93 12.35 4.10
N LEU A 150 14.75 12.09 3.55
CA LEU A 150 14.39 12.33 2.16
C LEU A 150 13.06 13.11 2.10
N ARG A 151 12.83 13.79 0.99
CA ARG A 151 11.57 14.45 0.67
C ARG A 151 10.95 13.78 -0.55
N GLN A 152 9.67 13.46 -0.52
CA GLN A 152 9.00 12.74 -1.60
C GLN A 152 8.09 13.67 -2.40
N PHE A 153 8.16 13.63 -3.72
CA PHE A 153 7.15 14.26 -4.59
C PHE A 153 6.35 13.20 -5.32
N TYR A 154 5.05 13.39 -5.41
CA TYR A 154 4.16 12.47 -6.10
C TYR A 154 4.21 12.75 -7.61
N ILE A 155 4.32 11.72 -8.46
CA ILE A 155 4.40 11.89 -9.93
C ILE A 155 3.29 11.13 -10.67
N ASP A 156 2.06 11.46 -10.34
CA ASP A 156 0.85 10.93 -11.01
C ASP A 156 -0.17 12.08 -11.18
N ARG A 157 -1.42 11.77 -11.51
CA ARG A 157 -2.50 12.70 -11.85
C ARG A 157 -2.67 13.87 -10.87
N GLU A 158 -2.53 13.62 -9.57
CA GLU A 158 -2.88 14.54 -8.48
C GLU A 158 -1.64 15.17 -7.80
N PHE A 159 -0.49 15.18 -8.49
CA PHE A 159 0.77 15.68 -7.91
C PHE A 159 0.66 17.08 -7.28
N ASP A 160 -0.17 17.96 -7.85
CA ASP A 160 -0.34 19.34 -7.44
C ASP A 160 -1.13 19.50 -6.12
N ARG A 161 -1.81 18.44 -5.68
CA ARG A 161 -2.56 18.41 -4.41
C ARG A 161 -1.70 18.07 -3.20
N PHE A 162 -0.50 17.55 -3.41
CA PHE A 162 0.34 17.03 -2.33
C PHE A 162 1.59 17.89 -2.15
N PRO A 163 1.87 18.37 -0.92
CA PRO A 163 3.20 18.93 -0.63
C PRO A 163 4.26 17.82 -0.71
N LEU A 164 5.54 18.21 -0.67
CA LEU A 164 6.60 17.22 -0.51
C LEU A 164 6.41 16.44 0.80
N GLY A 165 6.22 15.13 0.68
CA GLY A 165 6.15 14.21 1.81
C GLY A 165 7.50 13.96 2.44
N HIS A 166 7.50 13.28 3.57
CA HIS A 166 8.70 12.87 4.30
C HIS A 166 8.97 11.39 4.07
N ALA A 167 10.24 11.06 3.92
CA ALA A 167 10.72 9.71 3.95
C ALA A 167 12.03 9.62 4.71
N THR A 168 12.32 8.44 5.22
CA THR A 168 13.61 8.10 5.83
C THR A 168 14.07 6.77 5.30
N VAL A 169 15.34 6.67 4.98
CA VAL A 169 16.00 5.41 4.61
C VAL A 169 17.06 5.08 5.64
N THR A 170 17.01 3.87 6.19
CA THR A 170 17.92 3.45 7.27
C THR A 170 18.61 2.15 6.87
N ALA A 171 19.94 2.15 6.84
CA ALA A 171 20.71 0.92 6.67
C ALA A 171 20.73 0.13 8.00
N VAL A 172 20.17 -1.08 8.01
CA VAL A 172 20.06 -1.92 9.22
C VAL A 172 21.07 -3.07 9.26
N GLY A 173 21.99 -3.10 8.28
CA GLY A 173 23.11 -4.04 8.20
C GLY A 173 22.81 -5.30 7.39
N LYS A 174 23.85 -6.09 7.06
CA LYS A 174 23.76 -7.32 6.24
C LYS A 174 23.04 -7.11 4.90
N GLY A 175 23.28 -5.97 4.25
CA GLY A 175 22.63 -5.59 2.99
C GLY A 175 21.15 -5.17 3.12
N LYS A 176 20.59 -5.11 4.34
CA LYS A 176 19.21 -4.70 4.54
C LYS A 176 19.08 -3.19 4.72
N VAL A 177 18.01 -2.65 4.14
CA VAL A 177 17.66 -1.23 4.18
C VAL A 177 16.18 -1.09 4.48
N GLU A 178 15.82 -0.23 5.41
CA GLU A 178 14.43 0.08 5.74
C GLU A 178 14.01 1.43 5.17
N ILE A 179 12.75 1.56 4.76
CA ILE A 179 12.12 2.83 4.39
C ILE A 179 10.83 3.05 5.19
N ALA A 180 10.67 4.26 5.71
CA ALA A 180 9.42 4.76 6.25
C ALA A 180 9.06 6.06 5.54
N HIS A 181 7.79 6.20 5.13
CA HIS A 181 7.31 7.42 4.49
C HIS A 181 5.81 7.64 4.68
N ASP A 182 5.34 8.86 4.43
CA ASP A 182 4.01 9.36 4.82
C ASP A 182 2.84 8.49 4.28
N TRP A 183 2.99 7.90 3.09
CA TRP A 183 1.94 7.10 2.44
C TRP A 183 2.03 5.58 2.69
N LEU A 184 3.12 5.10 3.32
CA LEU A 184 3.35 3.67 3.50
C LEU A 184 2.54 3.09 4.66
N SER A 185 2.37 3.90 5.71
CA SER A 185 1.79 3.50 7.01
C SER A 185 2.48 2.23 7.56
N GLY A 186 3.75 2.38 7.93
CA GLY A 186 4.61 1.30 8.40
C GLY A 186 6.03 1.42 7.84
N THR A 187 6.75 0.31 7.83
CA THR A 187 8.17 0.26 7.38
C THR A 187 8.36 -0.82 6.33
N GLY A 188 8.84 -0.44 5.15
CA GLY A 188 9.30 -1.37 4.11
C GLY A 188 10.74 -1.83 4.38
N GLU A 189 11.09 -3.03 3.97
CA GLU A 189 12.47 -3.56 4.06
C GLU A 189 12.92 -4.04 2.68
N ALA A 190 14.05 -3.54 2.21
CA ALA A 190 14.74 -4.01 1.02
C ALA A 190 15.99 -4.82 1.40
N VAL A 191 16.34 -5.78 0.54
CA VAL A 191 17.64 -6.44 0.54
C VAL A 191 18.40 -5.93 -0.68
N MET A 192 19.56 -5.35 -0.44
CA MET A 192 20.47 -4.79 -1.45
C MET A 192 21.67 -5.72 -1.63
N ASP A 193 22.21 -5.79 -2.85
CA ASP A 193 23.50 -6.43 -3.10
C ASP A 193 24.68 -5.48 -2.78
N SER A 194 25.90 -5.96 -3.00
CA SER A 194 27.12 -5.17 -2.74
C SER A 194 27.33 -4.00 -3.72
N GLY A 195 26.55 -3.94 -4.81
CA GLY A 195 26.55 -2.87 -5.79
C GLY A 195 25.42 -1.86 -5.60
N ASP A 196 24.72 -1.92 -4.46
CA ASP A 196 23.53 -1.13 -4.15
C ASP A 196 22.34 -1.37 -5.10
N ASP A 197 22.30 -2.52 -5.79
CA ASP A 197 21.12 -2.92 -6.55
C ASP A 197 20.12 -3.66 -5.62
N MET A 198 18.82 -3.44 -5.79
CA MET A 198 17.79 -4.03 -4.94
C MET A 198 17.46 -5.45 -5.41
N LEU A 199 17.64 -6.45 -4.53
CA LEU A 199 17.34 -7.86 -4.80
C LEU A 199 15.88 -8.21 -4.49
N SER A 200 15.34 -7.65 -3.42
CA SER A 200 13.96 -7.85 -3.00
C SER A 200 13.48 -6.70 -2.12
N TYR A 201 12.16 -6.55 -2.01
CA TYR A 201 11.52 -5.65 -1.06
C TYR A 201 10.29 -6.32 -0.43
N SER A 202 10.14 -6.17 0.89
CA SER A 202 8.97 -6.60 1.65
C SER A 202 8.25 -5.39 2.24
N GLY A 203 6.97 -5.28 1.91
CA GLY A 203 5.99 -4.40 2.53
C GLY A 203 5.19 -5.09 3.64
N GLY A 204 5.64 -6.24 4.17
CA GLY A 204 4.89 -7.01 5.17
C GLY A 204 4.55 -6.22 6.44
N ARG A 205 5.36 -5.21 6.81
CA ARG A 205 5.10 -4.31 7.94
C ARG A 205 4.44 -2.99 7.54
N THR A 206 3.84 -2.92 6.35
CA THR A 206 3.15 -1.73 5.84
C THR A 206 1.69 -2.05 5.54
N THR A 207 0.91 -1.04 5.17
CA THR A 207 -0.46 -1.27 4.70
C THR A 207 -0.54 -1.90 3.31
N TYR A 208 0.56 -1.90 2.55
CA TYR A 208 0.61 -2.41 1.17
C TYR A 208 0.71 -3.94 1.16
N LYS A 209 1.45 -4.55 2.11
CA LYS A 209 1.56 -6.01 2.28
C LYS A 209 2.06 -6.75 1.04
N VAL A 210 2.90 -6.08 0.26
CA VAL A 210 3.46 -6.58 -1.01
C VAL A 210 4.82 -7.24 -0.80
N GLU A 211 5.15 -8.15 -1.69
CA GLU A 211 6.49 -8.74 -1.83
C GLU A 211 7.00 -8.48 -3.25
N VAL A 212 8.25 -8.05 -3.35
CA VAL A 212 8.90 -7.66 -4.60
C VAL A 212 10.15 -8.47 -4.80
N LYS A 213 10.32 -8.99 -6.01
CA LYS A 213 11.49 -9.76 -6.39
C LYS A 213 12.14 -9.18 -7.64
N ARG A 214 13.47 -9.03 -7.61
CA ARG A 214 14.26 -8.75 -8.81
C ARG A 214 14.26 -9.95 -9.75
N LEU A 215 13.99 -9.71 -11.03
CA LEU A 215 14.04 -10.68 -12.10
C LEU A 215 15.32 -10.48 -12.92
N ALA A 216 16.15 -11.51 -13.04
CA ALA A 216 17.34 -11.46 -13.88
C ALA A 216 17.00 -11.33 -15.37
N THR A 217 15.84 -11.85 -15.79
CA THR A 217 15.31 -11.72 -17.14
C THR A 217 14.12 -10.78 -17.12
N ALA A 218 14.18 -9.72 -17.93
CA ALA A 218 13.10 -8.76 -18.05
C ALA A 218 11.81 -9.44 -18.55
N PRO A 219 10.67 -9.21 -17.88
CA PRO A 219 9.37 -9.75 -18.29
C PRO A 219 8.80 -9.04 -19.52
N ASP A 220 7.85 -9.67 -20.22
CA ASP A 220 7.11 -9.01 -21.30
C ASP A 220 5.98 -8.16 -20.69
N VAL A 221 6.32 -6.94 -20.29
CA VAL A 221 5.39 -5.99 -19.66
C VAL A 221 4.21 -5.68 -20.58
N LYS A 222 4.44 -5.56 -21.89
CA LYS A 222 3.39 -5.27 -22.86
C LYS A 222 2.35 -6.38 -22.94
N ALA A 223 2.77 -7.64 -22.98
CA ALA A 223 1.85 -8.78 -22.98
C ALA A 223 1.05 -8.88 -21.68
N ILE A 224 1.70 -8.62 -20.54
CA ILE A 224 1.04 -8.62 -19.22
C ILE A 224 0.02 -7.49 -19.13
N ALA A 225 0.38 -6.30 -19.64
CA ALA A 225 -0.49 -5.13 -19.66
C ALA A 225 -1.78 -5.37 -20.46
N ALA A 226 -1.65 -5.94 -21.66
CA ALA A 226 -2.81 -6.33 -22.47
C ALA A 226 -3.73 -7.32 -21.72
N GLY A 227 -3.15 -8.26 -20.97
CA GLY A 227 -3.92 -9.20 -20.14
C GLY A 227 -4.64 -8.53 -18.96
N PHE A 228 -4.03 -7.52 -18.34
CA PHE A 228 -4.64 -6.74 -17.27
C PHE A 228 -5.78 -5.86 -17.79
N GLU A 229 -5.55 -5.12 -18.86
CA GLU A 229 -6.55 -4.26 -19.51
C GLU A 229 -7.77 -5.06 -19.99
N ALA A 230 -7.54 -6.22 -20.62
CA ALA A 230 -8.63 -7.09 -21.06
C ALA A 230 -9.52 -7.56 -19.88
N LYS A 231 -8.90 -7.90 -18.74
CA LYS A 231 -9.64 -8.28 -17.52
C LYS A 231 -10.41 -7.11 -16.94
N GLU A 232 -9.78 -5.95 -16.84
CA GLU A 232 -10.39 -4.74 -16.32
C GLU A 232 -11.62 -4.32 -17.15
N THR A 233 -11.50 -4.35 -18.48
CA THR A 233 -12.60 -4.07 -19.40
C THR A 233 -13.73 -5.08 -19.25
N ALA A 234 -13.40 -6.38 -19.17
CA ALA A 234 -14.40 -7.44 -19.00
C ALA A 234 -15.21 -7.33 -17.70
N THR A 235 -14.65 -6.71 -16.65
CA THR A 235 -15.33 -6.54 -15.36
C THR A 235 -16.10 -5.22 -15.22
N GLY A 236 -16.17 -4.40 -16.27
CA GLY A 236 -16.85 -3.10 -16.25
C GLY A 236 -16.09 -2.03 -15.47
N GLY A 237 -14.76 -2.12 -15.46
CA GLY A 237 -13.87 -1.26 -14.70
C GLY A 237 -13.23 -1.99 -13.52
N VAL A 238 -12.64 -1.20 -12.63
CA VAL A 238 -11.69 -1.70 -11.64
C VAL A 238 -12.38 -2.11 -10.37
N ARG A 239 -12.25 -3.40 -10.03
CA ARG A 239 -12.58 -3.88 -8.70
C ARG A 239 -11.43 -3.57 -7.77
N SER A 240 -11.70 -2.77 -6.73
CA SER A 240 -10.78 -2.63 -5.58
C SER A 240 -10.33 -4.02 -5.13
N LEU A 241 -9.02 -4.19 -4.85
CA LEU A 241 -8.47 -5.46 -4.38
C LEU A 241 -9.13 -5.93 -3.06
N SER A 242 -9.76 -5.01 -2.34
CA SER A 242 -10.65 -5.28 -1.21
C SER A 242 -11.95 -4.50 -1.39
N VAL A 243 -13.04 -5.21 -1.63
CA VAL A 243 -14.37 -4.62 -1.87
C VAL A 243 -15.01 -4.29 -0.53
N ARG A 244 -15.78 -3.19 -0.44
CA ARG A 244 -16.60 -2.90 0.75
C ARG A 244 -17.93 -3.61 0.65
N ASP A 245 -18.43 -4.07 1.79
CA ASP A 245 -19.72 -4.74 1.91
C ASP A 245 -20.48 -4.20 3.10
N THR A 246 -21.80 -4.42 3.11
CA THR A 246 -22.68 -3.99 4.18
C THR A 246 -23.62 -5.09 4.60
N VAL A 247 -23.52 -5.50 5.86
CA VAL A 247 -24.53 -6.36 6.50
C VAL A 247 -25.60 -5.48 7.13
N ARG A 248 -26.87 -5.76 6.85
CA ARG A 248 -28.01 -5.20 7.56
C ARG A 248 -28.88 -6.33 8.09
N THR A 249 -29.13 -6.34 9.40
CA THR A 249 -29.88 -7.42 10.05
C THR A 249 -30.84 -6.84 11.07
N GLN A 250 -32.10 -7.28 10.99
CA GLN A 250 -33.12 -6.97 11.98
C GLN A 250 -33.09 -8.04 13.09
N MET A 251 -33.03 -7.63 14.35
CA MET A 251 -33.15 -8.48 15.53
C MET A 251 -34.17 -7.86 16.49
N GLY A 252 -35.40 -8.38 16.50
CA GLY A 252 -36.49 -7.77 17.25
C GLY A 252 -36.76 -6.33 16.80
N ASN A 253 -36.62 -5.37 17.71
CA ASN A 253 -36.74 -3.94 17.44
C ASN A 253 -35.43 -3.27 17.01
N ALA A 254 -34.29 -3.99 17.06
CA ALA A 254 -32.99 -3.47 16.66
C ALA A 254 -32.73 -3.71 15.17
N THR A 255 -32.18 -2.70 14.50
CA THR A 255 -31.53 -2.86 13.19
C THR A 255 -30.04 -2.68 13.40
N LEU A 256 -29.27 -3.71 13.04
CA LEU A 256 -27.81 -3.70 13.10
C LEU A 256 -27.26 -3.53 11.68
N THR A 257 -26.37 -2.56 11.49
CA THR A 257 -25.69 -2.32 10.22
C THR A 257 -24.18 -2.39 10.43
N ILE A 258 -23.48 -3.13 9.58
CA ILE A 258 -22.01 -3.23 9.59
C ILE A 258 -21.51 -2.91 8.19
N ASP A 259 -20.66 -1.90 8.07
CA ASP A 259 -20.00 -1.51 6.82
C ASP A 259 -18.49 -1.74 6.97
N TYR A 260 -17.91 -2.58 6.12
CA TYR A 260 -16.54 -3.05 6.27
C TYR A 260 -15.87 -3.36 4.93
N GLY A 261 -14.53 -3.31 4.90
CA GLY A 261 -13.73 -3.78 3.78
C GLY A 261 -13.44 -5.28 3.88
N ARG A 262 -13.56 -6.01 2.77
CA ARG A 262 -13.38 -7.47 2.66
C ARG A 262 -12.04 -7.81 1.98
N PRO A 263 -10.92 -7.90 2.73
CA PRO A 263 -9.66 -8.38 2.19
C PRO A 263 -9.73 -9.87 1.81
N LEU A 264 -8.92 -10.24 0.81
CA LEU A 264 -8.72 -11.61 0.35
C LEU A 264 -7.46 -12.22 0.98
N MET A 265 -7.46 -13.52 1.28
CA MET A 265 -6.28 -14.22 1.80
C MET A 265 -5.14 -14.19 0.79
N ARG A 266 -5.44 -14.53 -0.48
CA ARG A 266 -4.45 -14.64 -1.57
C ARG A 266 -3.32 -15.59 -1.22
N GLY A 267 -3.65 -16.70 -0.56
CA GLY A 267 -2.69 -17.70 -0.08
C GLY A 267 -1.75 -17.24 1.04
N ARG A 268 -1.98 -16.07 1.66
CA ARG A 268 -1.15 -15.54 2.75
C ARG A 268 -1.54 -16.13 4.11
N ILE A 269 -0.57 -16.16 5.02
CA ILE A 269 -0.83 -16.44 6.43
C ILE A 269 -1.53 -15.22 7.03
N LEU A 270 -2.65 -15.43 7.71
CA LEU A 270 -3.45 -14.31 8.24
C LEU A 270 -2.93 -13.84 9.58
N LEU A 271 -3.09 -14.65 10.63
CA LEU A 271 -2.70 -14.28 11.99
C LEU A 271 -1.18 -14.43 12.17
N GLY A 272 -0.56 -13.42 12.76
CA GLY A 272 0.89 -13.33 12.92
C GLY A 272 1.64 -12.75 11.71
N ASP A 273 0.96 -12.54 10.58
CA ASP A 273 1.55 -11.97 9.36
C ASP A 273 0.70 -10.80 8.81
N VAL A 274 -0.35 -11.09 8.04
CA VAL A 274 -1.24 -10.04 7.52
C VAL A 274 -1.87 -9.24 8.66
N ILE A 275 -2.33 -9.95 9.69
CA ILE A 275 -2.84 -9.40 10.94
C ILE A 275 -1.82 -9.72 12.05
N PRO A 276 -0.99 -8.76 12.46
CA PRO A 276 -0.01 -8.99 13.51
C PRO A 276 -0.70 -9.25 14.86
N TYR A 277 -0.13 -10.14 15.66
CA TYR A 277 -0.55 -10.34 17.04
C TYR A 277 -0.23 -9.12 17.91
N ASP A 278 -0.99 -8.97 19.00
CA ASP A 278 -0.83 -7.95 20.03
C ASP A 278 -0.87 -6.51 19.49
N ARG A 279 -1.57 -6.32 18.37
CA ARG A 279 -1.80 -5.02 17.74
C ARG A 279 -3.26 -4.88 17.36
N VAL A 280 -3.76 -3.65 17.52
CA VAL A 280 -5.11 -3.30 17.08
C VAL A 280 -5.17 -3.32 15.56
N TRP A 281 -6.13 -4.08 15.03
CA TRP A 281 -6.43 -4.22 13.63
C TRP A 281 -7.79 -3.58 13.33
N ARG A 282 -7.88 -2.92 12.18
CA ARG A 282 -9.10 -2.28 11.65
C ARG A 282 -10.26 -3.23 11.35
N THR A 283 -10.05 -4.53 11.54
CA THR A 283 -11.07 -5.58 11.32
C THR A 283 -11.63 -5.54 9.90
N GLY A 284 -10.74 -5.47 8.90
CA GLY A 284 -11.07 -5.30 7.48
C GLY A 284 -9.92 -4.68 6.69
N ALA A 285 -10.26 -3.99 5.59
CA ALA A 285 -9.31 -3.26 4.73
C ALA A 285 -9.77 -1.81 4.50
N ASN A 286 -8.80 -0.92 4.21
CA ASN A 286 -9.02 0.51 3.96
C ASN A 286 -9.60 1.24 5.19
N ALA A 287 -10.75 1.92 5.06
CA ALA A 287 -11.44 2.55 6.19
C ALA A 287 -11.92 1.52 7.21
N ALA A 288 -11.97 1.92 8.49
CA ALA A 288 -12.30 1.02 9.59
C ALA A 288 -13.73 0.44 9.48
N THR A 289 -13.98 -0.66 10.19
CA THR A 289 -15.29 -1.33 10.19
C THR A 289 -16.29 -0.54 11.03
N GLN A 290 -17.29 0.04 10.37
CA GLN A 290 -18.35 0.79 11.01
C GLN A 290 -19.46 -0.15 11.49
N PHE A 291 -19.98 0.10 12.68
CA PHE A 291 -21.10 -0.61 13.27
C PHE A 291 -22.15 0.38 13.76
N THR A 292 -23.40 0.20 13.33
CA THR A 292 -24.54 1.02 13.75
C THR A 292 -25.62 0.13 14.35
N THR A 293 -26.18 0.55 15.48
CA THR A 293 -27.37 -0.07 16.08
C THR A 293 -28.44 0.98 16.35
N THR A 294 -29.70 0.69 16.02
CA THR A 294 -30.83 1.61 16.21
C THR A 294 -31.42 1.57 17.62
N THR A 295 -31.10 0.54 18.40
CA THR A 295 -31.51 0.41 19.81
C THR A 295 -30.29 0.04 20.67
N PRO A 296 -30.35 0.27 22.00
CA PRO A 296 -29.32 -0.21 22.90
C PRO A 296 -29.17 -1.74 22.84
N ILE A 297 -27.94 -2.22 22.79
CA ILE A 297 -27.61 -3.65 22.83
C ILE A 297 -26.48 -3.92 23.83
N LYS A 298 -26.22 -5.19 24.13
CA LYS A 298 -24.92 -5.64 24.61
C LYS A 298 -24.20 -6.41 23.51
N LEU A 299 -22.93 -6.10 23.30
CA LEU A 299 -22.05 -6.81 22.37
C LEU A 299 -20.89 -7.42 23.14
N GLY A 300 -20.86 -8.74 23.26
CA GLY A 300 -19.92 -9.45 24.14
C GLY A 300 -19.97 -8.95 25.59
N GLY A 301 -21.13 -8.51 26.07
CA GLY A 301 -21.31 -7.91 27.40
C GLY A 301 -21.00 -6.41 27.50
N VAL A 302 -20.39 -5.79 26.48
CA VAL A 302 -20.22 -4.31 26.42
C VAL A 302 -21.57 -3.67 26.14
N GLN A 303 -22.00 -2.72 26.96
CA GLN A 303 -23.21 -1.94 26.71
C GLN A 303 -22.95 -0.95 25.57
N VAL A 304 -23.73 -1.06 24.49
CA VAL A 304 -23.62 -0.22 23.30
C VAL A 304 -24.95 0.50 23.10
N PRO A 305 -25.05 1.79 23.47
CA PRO A 305 -26.23 2.61 23.18
C PRO A 305 -26.49 2.70 21.67
N ALA A 306 -27.73 3.03 21.29
CA ALA A 306 -28.07 3.35 19.91
C ALA A 306 -27.12 4.42 19.33
N GLY A 307 -26.60 4.17 18.13
CA GLY A 307 -25.60 5.04 17.51
C GLY A 307 -24.67 4.28 16.56
N THR A 308 -23.64 4.99 16.10
CA THR A 308 -22.59 4.48 15.20
C THR A 308 -21.25 4.47 15.93
N TYR A 309 -20.51 3.39 15.73
CA TYR A 309 -19.24 3.08 16.38
C TYR A 309 -18.29 2.45 15.36
N THR A 310 -17.03 2.31 15.72
CA THR A 310 -16.05 1.51 14.98
C THR A 310 -15.73 0.22 15.74
N LEU A 311 -15.63 -0.90 15.02
CA LEU A 311 -15.19 -2.17 15.56
C LEU A 311 -13.73 -2.44 15.19
N PHE A 312 -12.88 -2.53 16.21
CA PHE A 312 -11.51 -2.99 16.08
C PHE A 312 -11.35 -4.37 16.72
N THR A 313 -10.31 -5.10 16.31
CA THR A 313 -9.94 -6.37 16.91
C THR A 313 -8.47 -6.38 17.27
N ALA A 314 -8.11 -7.03 18.36
CA ALA A 314 -6.73 -7.25 18.76
C ALA A 314 -6.51 -8.75 18.94
N PRO A 315 -5.95 -9.46 17.95
CA PRO A 315 -5.65 -10.88 18.09
C PRO A 315 -4.39 -11.08 18.94
N HIS A 316 -4.43 -12.13 19.74
CA HIS A 316 -3.34 -12.67 20.53
C HIS A 316 -3.14 -14.14 20.15
N THR A 317 -2.04 -14.73 20.55
CA THR A 317 -1.82 -16.17 20.34
C THR A 317 -2.84 -17.04 21.09
N SER A 318 -3.47 -16.52 22.15
CA SER A 318 -4.46 -17.20 22.99
C SER A 318 -5.92 -16.88 22.65
N GLY A 319 -6.21 -16.10 21.60
CA GLY A 319 -7.56 -15.67 21.22
C GLY A 319 -7.62 -14.19 20.82
N VAL A 320 -8.79 -13.56 20.81
CA VAL A 320 -8.96 -12.22 20.22
C VAL A 320 -9.90 -11.35 21.06
N ASP A 321 -9.54 -10.07 21.17
CA ASP A 321 -10.39 -9.06 21.79
C ASP A 321 -11.13 -8.25 20.72
N LEU A 322 -12.42 -8.01 20.95
CA LEU A 322 -13.26 -7.07 20.22
C LEU A 322 -13.28 -5.74 20.98
N ILE A 323 -13.04 -4.65 20.25
CA ILE A 323 -13.02 -3.30 20.79
C ILE A 323 -14.13 -2.50 20.10
N VAL A 324 -15.02 -1.91 20.90
CA VAL A 324 -16.03 -0.95 20.42
C VAL A 324 -15.51 0.45 20.69
N ASN A 325 -15.29 1.24 19.64
CA ASN A 325 -14.75 2.59 19.73
C ASN A 325 -15.80 3.64 19.34
N LYS A 326 -15.83 4.78 20.03
CA LYS A 326 -16.79 5.87 19.83
C LYS A 326 -16.47 6.74 18.60
N GLN A 327 -15.25 6.69 18.09
CA GLN A 327 -14.91 7.31 16.82
C GLN A 327 -15.67 6.60 15.68
N SER A 328 -15.95 7.34 14.61
CA SER A 328 -16.61 6.80 13.42
C SER A 328 -16.17 7.52 12.16
N GLY A 329 -16.04 6.79 11.06
CA GLY A 329 -15.72 7.33 9.74
C GLY A 329 -14.22 7.54 9.49
N GLU A 330 -13.37 7.08 10.41
CA GLU A 330 -11.92 7.21 10.33
C GLU A 330 -11.26 6.20 9.37
N TRP A 331 -10.04 6.54 8.94
CA TRP A 331 -9.22 5.57 8.22
C TRP A 331 -8.74 4.46 9.15
N GLY A 332 -8.57 3.24 8.63
CA GLY A 332 -8.26 2.06 9.45
C GLY A 332 -6.89 2.07 10.16
N THR A 333 -6.08 3.11 10.04
CA THR A 333 -4.86 3.30 10.84
C THR A 333 -5.01 4.34 11.95
N GLU A 334 -6.12 5.07 12.00
CA GLU A 334 -6.35 6.20 12.91
C GLU A 334 -7.02 5.74 14.21
N TYR A 335 -6.40 4.77 14.89
CA TYR A 335 -6.93 4.23 16.14
C TYR A 335 -6.58 5.12 17.35
N ASN A 336 -7.60 5.54 18.11
CA ASN A 336 -7.44 6.23 19.39
C ASN A 336 -8.09 5.43 20.54
N GLY A 337 -7.25 4.79 21.36
CA GLY A 337 -7.72 3.96 22.48
C GLY A 337 -8.47 4.71 23.57
N SER A 338 -8.31 6.04 23.70
CA SER A 338 -9.07 6.82 24.69
C SER A 338 -10.56 6.94 24.36
N LEU A 339 -10.95 6.61 23.12
CA LEU A 339 -12.33 6.59 22.65
C LEU A 339 -12.97 5.20 22.71
N ASN A 340 -12.29 4.20 23.28
CA ASN A 340 -12.90 2.88 23.49
C ASN A 340 -14.12 3.00 24.42
N LEU A 341 -15.29 2.61 23.94
CA LEU A 341 -16.48 2.41 24.76
C LEU A 341 -16.32 1.17 25.65
N GLY A 342 -15.72 0.11 25.11
CA GLY A 342 -15.43 -1.11 25.84
C GLY A 342 -14.63 -2.11 25.02
N THR A 343 -14.08 -3.11 25.71
CA THR A 343 -13.34 -4.23 25.11
C THR A 343 -13.88 -5.53 25.70
N THR A 344 -13.99 -6.56 24.88
CA THR A 344 -14.49 -7.87 25.32
C THR A 344 -13.80 -9.00 24.57
N ARG A 345 -13.64 -10.15 25.23
CA ARG A 345 -13.05 -11.34 24.64
C ARG A 345 -14.06 -12.00 23.69
N MET A 346 -13.64 -12.28 22.46
CA MET A 346 -14.44 -13.11 21.55
C MET A 346 -14.14 -14.59 21.77
N THR A 347 -15.12 -15.45 21.47
CA THR A 347 -14.86 -16.88 21.29
C THR A 347 -14.10 -17.07 19.98
N SER A 348 -13.01 -17.83 20.01
CA SER A 348 -12.20 -18.13 18.83
C SER A 348 -12.31 -19.60 18.48
N GLU A 349 -12.72 -19.87 17.24
CA GLU A 349 -12.85 -21.19 16.65
C GLU A 349 -11.95 -21.30 15.43
N VAL A 350 -11.58 -22.53 15.08
CA VAL A 350 -10.88 -22.84 13.84
C VAL A 350 -11.88 -23.47 12.87
N ALA A 351 -12.16 -22.78 11.77
CA ALA A 351 -12.99 -23.28 10.69
C ALA A 351 -12.30 -24.45 9.98
N THR A 352 -13.08 -25.48 9.64
CA THR A 352 -12.58 -26.67 8.92
C THR A 352 -12.21 -26.38 7.48
N THR A 353 -12.87 -25.38 6.88
CA THR A 353 -12.62 -24.92 5.51
C THR A 353 -12.22 -23.45 5.58
N ALA A 354 -11.13 -23.09 4.90
CA ALA A 354 -10.66 -21.72 4.86
C ALA A 354 -11.62 -20.82 4.05
N VAL A 355 -11.97 -19.66 4.61
CA VAL A 355 -12.78 -18.63 3.94
C VAL A 355 -11.85 -17.64 3.24
N GLU A 356 -11.91 -17.55 1.91
CA GLU A 356 -10.99 -16.70 1.13
C GLU A 356 -11.21 -15.19 1.40
N GLU A 357 -12.46 -14.78 1.54
CA GLU A 357 -12.87 -13.38 1.77
C GLU A 357 -13.19 -13.14 3.24
N PHE A 358 -12.56 -12.13 3.85
CA PHE A 358 -12.97 -11.69 5.18
C PHE A 358 -14.45 -11.33 5.17
N THR A 359 -15.22 -11.99 6.04
CA THR A 359 -16.67 -11.90 6.08
C THR A 359 -17.12 -11.63 7.51
N ILE A 360 -17.95 -10.62 7.67
CA ILE A 360 -18.67 -10.35 8.91
C ILE A 360 -20.13 -10.75 8.70
N SER A 361 -20.75 -11.36 9.70
CA SER A 361 -22.16 -11.73 9.68
C SER A 361 -22.81 -11.53 11.04
N VAL A 362 -24.10 -11.24 11.03
CA VAL A 362 -24.97 -11.28 12.22
C VAL A 362 -25.89 -12.48 12.07
N ILE A 363 -25.85 -13.38 13.05
CA ILE A 363 -26.69 -14.59 13.08
C ILE A 363 -27.71 -14.44 14.21
N PRO A 364 -28.97 -14.10 13.91
CA PRO A 364 -30.03 -14.08 14.92
C PRO A 364 -30.30 -15.48 15.47
N GLY A 365 -30.50 -15.60 16.78
CA GLY A 365 -31.02 -16.80 17.41
C GLY A 365 -32.50 -16.65 17.75
N ASP A 366 -32.83 -15.54 18.40
CA ASP A 366 -34.20 -15.12 18.73
C ASP A 366 -34.31 -13.57 18.65
N PRO A 367 -35.47 -12.95 18.92
CA PRO A 367 -35.62 -11.49 18.82
C PRO A 367 -34.69 -10.67 19.73
N ARG A 368 -34.12 -11.26 20.78
CA ARG A 368 -33.20 -10.62 21.72
C ARG A 368 -31.77 -11.10 21.59
N HIS A 369 -31.54 -12.36 21.24
CA HIS A 369 -30.20 -12.95 21.23
C HIS A 369 -29.70 -13.30 19.83
N GLY A 370 -28.43 -13.06 19.59
CA GLY A 370 -27.76 -13.43 18.35
C GLY A 370 -26.24 -13.45 18.50
N LYS A 371 -25.55 -13.56 17.37
CA LYS A 371 -24.08 -13.62 17.31
C LYS A 371 -23.54 -12.71 16.23
N LEU A 372 -22.51 -11.94 16.56
CA LEU A 372 -21.63 -11.30 15.60
C LEU A 372 -20.49 -12.27 15.28
N VAL A 373 -20.29 -12.60 14.01
CA VAL A 373 -19.30 -13.60 13.57
C VAL A 373 -18.36 -12.99 12.53
N PHE A 374 -17.05 -13.10 12.76
CA PHE A 374 -16.00 -12.70 11.81
C PHE A 374 -15.28 -13.96 11.33
N GLU A 375 -15.12 -14.12 10.01
CA GLU A 375 -14.49 -15.29 9.42
C GLU A 375 -13.48 -14.88 8.34
N TRP A 376 -12.26 -15.43 8.41
CA TRP A 376 -11.27 -15.31 7.34
C TRP A 376 -10.18 -16.35 7.49
N GLY A 377 -9.85 -16.99 6.38
CA GLY A 377 -9.08 -18.21 6.38
C GLY A 377 -9.66 -19.20 7.34
N SER A 378 -8.83 -19.72 8.23
CA SER A 378 -9.24 -20.71 9.22
C SER A 378 -9.76 -20.11 10.52
N PHE A 379 -9.70 -18.79 10.76
CA PHE A 379 -10.21 -18.25 12.02
C PHE A 379 -11.70 -17.88 11.91
N ARG A 380 -12.43 -18.16 12.99
CA ARG A 380 -13.82 -17.76 13.20
C ARG A 380 -13.95 -17.16 14.59
N TRP A 381 -14.32 -15.89 14.67
CA TRP A 381 -14.43 -15.14 15.93
C TRP A 381 -15.87 -14.76 16.20
N ILE A 382 -16.34 -15.01 17.42
CA ILE A 382 -17.76 -14.87 17.78
C ILE A 382 -17.92 -14.00 19.02
N ALA A 383 -18.76 -12.97 18.92
CA ALA A 383 -19.24 -12.19 20.06
C ALA A 383 -20.77 -12.30 20.16
N PRO A 384 -21.34 -12.61 21.35
CA PRO A 384 -22.78 -12.64 21.54
C PRO A 384 -23.39 -11.23 21.44
N ILE A 385 -24.60 -11.14 20.92
CA ILE A 385 -25.41 -9.92 20.85
C ILE A 385 -26.67 -10.12 21.71
N GLU A 386 -27.01 -9.14 22.54
CA GLU A 386 -28.25 -9.09 23.33
C GLU A 386 -28.95 -7.73 23.14
N VAL A 387 -30.09 -7.72 22.44
CA VAL A 387 -30.95 -6.53 22.30
C VAL A 387 -31.64 -6.24 23.63
N GLN A 388 -31.50 -5.01 24.11
CA GLN A 388 -31.99 -4.60 25.43
C GLN A 388 -33.49 -4.33 25.46
#